data_AF-A0ABD0NQD1-F1
#
_entry.id   AF-A0ABD0NQD1-F1
#
_cell.length_a   1.000
_cell.length_b   1.000
_cell.length_c   1.000
_cell.angle_alpha   90.00
_cell.angle_beta   90.00
_cell.angle_gamma   90.00
#
_symmetry.space_group_name_H-M   'P 1'
#
loop_
_entity.id
_entity.type
_entity.pdbx_description
1 polymer ?
#
loop_
_entity_poly.entity_id
_entity_poly.type
_entity_poly.pdbx_seq_one_letter_code
_entity_poly.pdbx_strand_id
1 'polypeptide(L)' 'MWTAYLPAPVTTMALMDLPTRGFQAVLVGLANCEVHMYRDKNLIGTIKTP' A
#
# COMPACT_ATOMS: atom_id res chain seq x y z
N MET A 1 -13.24 -5.78 -7.16
CA MET A 1 -12.50 -4.52 -7.38
C MET A 1 -12.84 -3.60 -6.22
N TRP A 2 -11.87 -3.22 -5.39
CA TRP A 2 -12.09 -2.33 -4.25
C TRP A 2 -11.44 -0.98 -4.53
N THR A 3 -11.96 0.06 -3.89
CA THR A 3 -11.42 1.41 -3.94
C THR A 3 -11.11 1.87 -2.52
N ALA A 4 -10.02 2.61 -2.35
CA ALA A 4 -9.68 3.27 -1.10
C ALA A 4 -9.39 4.75 -1.39
N TYR A 5 -9.77 5.59 -0.43
CA TYR A 5 -9.45 7.00 -0.46
C TYR A 5 -8.01 7.19 -0.02
N LEU A 6 -7.23 7.88 -0.86
CA LEU A 6 -5.84 8.18 -0.61
C LEU A 6 -5.68 9.68 -0.37
N PRO A 7 -4.86 10.09 0.61
CA PRO A 7 -4.69 11.50 0.95
C PRO A 7 -3.87 12.27 -0.09
N ALA A 8 -3.16 11.57 -0.98
CA ALA A 8 -2.29 12.14 -1.99
C ALA A 8 -2.35 11.33 -3.30
N PRO A 9 -1.87 11.89 -4.43
CA PRO A 9 -1.71 11.16 -5.67
C PRO A 9 -0.78 9.96 -5.49
N VAL A 10 -1.11 8.85 -6.13
CA VAL A 10 -0.24 7.67 -6.15
C VAL A 10 0.90 7.87 -7.13
N THR A 11 2.12 7.78 -6.63
CA THR A 11 3.35 7.84 -7.42
C THR A 11 3.75 6.46 -7.92
N THR A 12 3.60 5.43 -7.09
CA THR A 12 3.97 4.06 -7.44
C THR A 12 3.08 3.03 -6.73
N MET A 13 2.84 1.89 -7.37
CA MET A 13 2.13 0.77 -6.79
C MET A 13 2.96 -0.50 -6.97
N ALA A 14 3.14 -1.28 -5.91
CA ALA A 14 3.83 -2.56 -5.95
C ALA A 14 3.02 -3.62 -5.22
N LEU A 15 2.91 -4.81 -5.81
CA LEU A 15 2.29 -5.96 -5.15
C LEU A 15 3.36 -6.68 -4.32
N MET A 16 3.09 -6.86 -3.04
CA MET A 16 3.89 -7.66 -2.15
C MET A 16 3.19 -8.99 -1.92
N ASP A 17 3.70 -10.03 -2.58
CA ASP A 17 3.30 -11.40 -2.33
C ASP A 17 4.36 -12.07 -1.46
N LEU A 18 3.99 -12.47 -0.25
CA LEU A 18 4.84 -13.21 0.67
C LEU A 18 4.38 -14.67 0.71
N PRO A 19 4.94 -15.54 -0.15
CA PRO A 19 4.49 -16.93 -0.26
C PRO A 19 4.70 -17.74 1.02
N THR A 20 5.64 -17.33 1.89
CA THR A 20 5.92 -17.98 3.18
C THR A 20 4.80 -17.86 4.21
N ARG A 21 3.88 -16.90 4.04
CA ARG A 21 2.74 -16.67 4.95
C ARG A 21 1.38 -16.59 4.25
N GLY A 22 1.34 -16.80 2.93
CA GLY A 22 0.13 -16.55 2.14
C GLY A 22 -0.34 -15.10 2.26
N PHE A 23 0.61 -14.17 2.38
CA PHE A 23 0.32 -12.77 2.65
C PHE A 23 0.43 -11.96 1.37
N GLN A 24 -0.71 -11.53 0.85
CA GLN A 24 -0.78 -10.64 -0.29
C GLN A 24 -1.13 -9.23 0.18
N ALA A 25 -0.27 -8.27 -0.14
CA ALA A 25 -0.49 -6.86 0.15
C ALA A 25 -0.13 -5.99 -1.07
N VAL A 26 -0.64 -4.77 -1.09
CA VAL A 26 -0.41 -3.76 -2.10
C VAL A 26 0.27 -2.58 -1.42
N LEU A 27 1.51 -2.32 -1.81
CA LEU A 27 2.23 -1.11 -1.46
C LEU A 27 1.84 -0.01 -2.44
N VAL A 28 1.48 1.13 -1.90
CA VAL A 28 1.03 2.31 -2.62
C VAL A 28 1.89 3.48 -2.15
N GLY A 29 2.91 3.82 -2.92
CA GLY A 29 3.72 5.00 -2.70
C GLY A 29 2.98 6.24 -3.15
N LEU A 30 2.81 7.18 -2.24
CA LEU A 30 2.10 8.45 -2.44
C LEU A 30 3.09 9.59 -2.63
N ALA A 31 2.65 10.66 -3.30
CA ALA A 31 3.48 11.83 -3.56
C ALA A 31 3.80 12.66 -2.29
N ASN A 32 3.19 12.33 -1.16
CA ASN A 32 3.44 12.93 0.15
C ASN A 32 4.62 12.28 0.91
N CYS A 33 5.46 11.50 0.22
CA CYS A 33 6.55 10.71 0.82
C CYS A 33 6.05 9.66 1.84
N GLU A 34 4.81 9.20 1.70
CA GLU A 34 4.26 8.10 2.47
C GLU A 34 4.01 6.89 1.57
N VAL A 35 4.26 5.70 2.09
CA VAL A 35 3.97 4.43 1.44
C VAL A 35 2.90 3.74 2.25
N HIS A 36 1.70 3.65 1.69
CA HIS A 36 0.59 2.94 2.29
C HIS A 36 0.67 1.46 1.92
N MET A 37 0.40 0.59 2.86
CA MET A 37 0.38 -0.84 2.66
C MET A 37 -1.04 -1.35 2.90
N TYR A 38 -1.64 -1.95 1.88
CA TYR A 38 -3.03 -2.41 1.89
C TYR A 38 -3.11 -3.92 1.76
N ARG A 39 -3.96 -4.56 2.55
CA ARG A 39 -4.32 -5.98 2.38
C ARG A 39 -5.81 -6.10 2.13
N ASP A 40 -6.19 -6.54 0.93
CA ASP A 40 -7.57 -6.68 0.40
C ASP A 40 -8.42 -5.40 0.34
N LYS A 41 -8.36 -4.56 1.37
CA LYS A 41 -8.97 -3.23 1.51
C LYS A 41 -8.51 -2.54 2.81
N ASN A 42 -7.93 -3.30 3.73
CA ASN A 42 -7.45 -2.81 5.01
C ASN A 42 -6.07 -2.19 4.84
N LEU A 43 -5.95 -0.91 5.22
CA LEU A 43 -4.66 -0.29 5.41
C LEU A 43 -3.99 -0.96 6.62
N ILE A 44 -2.97 -1.77 6.36
CA ILE A 44 -2.23 -2.51 7.37
C ILE A 44 -1.04 -1.71 7.92
N GLY A 45 -0.63 -0.65 7.22
CA GLY A 45 0.40 0.25 7.71
C GLY A 45 0.69 1.38 6.75
N THR A 46 1.31 2.43 7.27
CA THR A 46 1.84 3.57 6.51
C THR A 46 3.30 3.76 6.88
N ILE A 47 4.18 3.69 5.90
CA ILE A 47 5.61 3.90 6.06
C ILE A 47 5.90 5.32 5.59
N LYS A 48 6.39 6.19 6.47
CA LYS A 48 6.87 7.52 6.06
C LYS A 48 8.33 7.39 5.68
N THR A 49 8.66 7.71 4.43
CA THR A 49 10.05 7.85 4.02
C THR A 49 10.48 9.30 4.28
N PRO A 50 11.57 9.54 5.05
CA PRO A 50 12.07 10.88 5.34
C PRO A 50 12.61 11.57 4.07
#